data_AF-M3FUB4-F1
#
_entry.id   AF-M3FUB4-F1
#
_cell.length_a   1.000
_cell.length_b   1.000
_cell.length_c   1.000
_cell.angle_alpha   90.00
_cell.angle_beta   90.00
_cell.angle_gamma   90.00
#
_symmetry.space_group_name_H-M   'P 1'
#
loop_
_entity.id
_entity.type
_entity.pdbx_description
1 polymer ?
#
loop_
_entity_poly.entity_id
_entity_poly.type
_entity_poly.pdbx_seq_one_letter_code
_entity_poly.pdbx_strand_id
1 'polypeptide(L)'
;MKFRLTKWIRLQKITICLFILTCFICELQAEEVEQGTYTDLTKALQNPSKVRVLNLSGQELATLPKEIGQLQNLQELYLNGNQLKTLPSEIEFLKKLKILRLYQNEFSSAEKERIRKALPNCEVDFGDK
;
A
#
# COMPACT_ATOMS: atom_id res chain seq x y z
N MET A 1 4.07 -59.31 -15.44
CA MET A 1 5.03 -58.27 -14.99
C MET A 1 4.63 -56.83 -15.32
N LYS A 2 4.01 -56.52 -16.48
CA LYS A 2 3.68 -55.15 -16.92
C LYS A 2 2.61 -54.41 -16.07
N PHE A 3 1.69 -55.12 -15.42
CA PHE A 3 0.56 -54.51 -14.68
C PHE A 3 0.97 -53.88 -13.33
N ARG A 4 2.00 -54.44 -12.67
CA ARG A 4 2.54 -53.87 -11.43
C ARG A 4 3.36 -52.61 -11.71
N LEU A 5 4.07 -52.59 -12.84
CA LEU A 5 4.90 -51.47 -13.26
C LEU A 5 4.07 -50.24 -13.64
N THR A 6 2.98 -50.40 -14.40
CA THR A 6 2.09 -49.29 -14.78
C THR A 6 1.31 -48.72 -13.59
N LYS A 7 0.88 -49.57 -12.64
CA LYS A 7 0.29 -49.10 -11.37
C LYS A 7 1.28 -48.32 -10.52
N TRP A 8 2.54 -48.76 -10.46
CA TRP A 8 3.57 -48.10 -9.67
C TRP A 8 3.95 -46.72 -10.25
N ILE A 9 4.09 -46.62 -11.58
CA ILE A 9 4.33 -45.34 -12.26
C ILE A 9 3.13 -44.40 -12.10
N ARG A 10 1.89 -44.91 -12.16
CA ARG A 10 0.68 -44.09 -11.90
C ARG A 10 0.61 -43.60 -10.46
N LEU A 11 0.96 -44.46 -9.48
CA LEU A 11 0.96 -44.11 -8.07
C LEU A 11 2.05 -43.07 -7.76
N GLN A 12 3.26 -43.23 -8.29
CA GLN A 12 4.33 -42.24 -8.13
C GLN A 12 3.98 -40.88 -8.76
N LYS A 13 3.33 -40.86 -9.93
CA LYS A 13 2.85 -39.61 -10.55
C LYS A 13 1.78 -38.91 -9.70
N ILE A 14 0.88 -39.65 -9.06
CA ILE A 14 -0.13 -39.10 -8.16
C ILE A 14 0.54 -38.51 -6.91
N THR A 15 1.51 -39.20 -6.31
CA THR A 15 2.25 -38.69 -5.14
C THR A 15 3.07 -37.44 -5.47
N ILE A 16 3.74 -37.40 -6.63
CA ILE A 16 4.49 -36.23 -7.10
C ILE A 16 3.53 -35.06 -7.37
N CYS A 17 2.38 -35.31 -8.01
CA CYS A 17 1.36 -34.28 -8.22
C CYS A 17 0.79 -33.75 -6.90
N LEU A 18 0.53 -34.61 -5.91
CA LEU A 18 0.08 -34.19 -4.57
C LEU A 18 1.13 -33.35 -3.85
N PHE A 19 2.41 -33.70 -3.96
CA PHE A 19 3.52 -32.94 -3.38
C PHE A 19 3.69 -31.56 -4.05
N ILE A 20 3.58 -31.50 -5.38
CA ILE A 20 3.57 -30.24 -6.14
C ILE A 20 2.34 -29.40 -5.77
N LEU A 21 1.17 -30.02 -5.60
CA LEU A 21 -0.06 -29.34 -5.19
C LEU A 21 0.06 -28.76 -3.78
N THR A 22 0.67 -29.49 -2.84
CA THR A 22 0.95 -28.98 -1.50
C THR A 22 1.98 -27.85 -1.51
N CYS A 23 2.99 -27.89 -2.38
CA CYS A 23 3.93 -26.79 -2.56
C CYS A 23 3.24 -25.54 -3.14
N PHE A 24 2.33 -25.72 -4.11
CA PHE A 24 1.57 -24.63 -4.72
C PHE A 24 0.57 -23.98 -3.74
N ILE A 25 -0.02 -24.80 -2.85
CA ILE A 25 -0.90 -24.29 -1.78
C ILE A 25 -0.08 -23.53 -0.72
N CYS A 26 1.14 -23.98 -0.39
CA CYS A 26 2.04 -23.25 0.51
C CYS A 26 2.55 -21.92 -0.09
N GLU A 27 2.82 -21.85 -1.40
CA GLU A 27 3.16 -20.59 -2.09
C GLU A 27 1.98 -19.59 -2.11
N LEU A 28 0.73 -20.09 -2.18
CA LEU A 28 -0.49 -19.26 -2.08
C LEU A 28 -0.81 -18.78 -0.66
N GLN A 29 -0.19 -19.36 0.38
CA GLN A 29 -0.40 -18.98 1.79
C GLN A 29 0.71 -18.06 2.34
N ALA A 30 1.61 -17.58 1.49
CA ALA A 30 2.63 -16.58 1.85
C ALA A 30 2.12 -15.12 1.79
N GLU A 31 0.81 -14.91 1.63
CA GLU A 31 0.20 -13.59 1.77
C GLU A 31 0.04 -13.30 3.27
N GLU A 32 1.15 -12.84 3.87
CA GLU A 32 1.22 -12.35 5.24
C GLU A 32 0.04 -11.41 5.52
N VAL A 33 -0.42 -11.44 6.77
CA VAL A 33 -1.45 -10.55 7.33
C VAL A 33 -0.97 -9.09 7.18
N GLU A 34 -1.22 -8.47 6.03
CA GLU A 34 -0.97 -7.04 5.84
C GLU A 34 -1.90 -6.28 6.78
N GLN A 35 -1.35 -5.74 7.87
CA GLN A 35 -2.05 -4.93 8.86
C GLN A 35 -2.50 -3.56 8.29
N GLY A 36 -2.87 -3.51 7.00
CA GLY A 36 -3.25 -2.31 6.27
C GLY A 36 -2.10 -1.31 6.07
N THR A 37 -0.85 -1.73 6.26
CA THR A 37 0.33 -0.86 6.12
C THR A 37 1.00 -1.12 4.78
N TYR A 38 1.21 -0.06 4.01
CA TYR A 38 1.80 -0.09 2.68
C TYR A 38 2.95 0.90 2.58
N THR A 39 3.99 0.56 1.82
CA THR A 39 5.12 1.46 1.50
C THR A 39 5.22 1.76 0.01
N ASP A 40 4.28 1.24 -0.77
CA ASP A 40 4.24 1.36 -2.23
C ASP A 40 2.83 1.79 -2.63
N LEU A 41 2.74 2.92 -3.35
CA LEU A 41 1.45 3.47 -3.75
C LEU A 41 0.71 2.55 -4.73
N THR A 42 1.43 1.88 -5.63
CA THR A 42 0.82 0.94 -6.59
C THR A 42 0.18 -0.23 -5.86
N LYS A 43 0.86 -0.82 -4.88
CA LYS A 43 0.29 -1.89 -4.04
C LYS A 43 -0.89 -1.40 -3.21
N ALA A 44 -0.80 -0.20 -2.64
CA ALA A 44 -1.89 0.39 -1.87
C ALA A 44 -3.16 0.57 -2.73
N LEU A 45 -3.00 1.01 -3.98
CA LEU A 45 -4.08 1.21 -4.93
C LEU A 45 -4.70 -0.09 -5.46
N GLN A 46 -4.01 -1.24 -5.35
CA GLN A 46 -4.60 -2.54 -5.68
C GLN A 46 -5.66 -2.98 -4.64
N ASN A 47 -5.51 -2.55 -3.37
CA ASN A 47 -6.39 -2.93 -2.27
C ASN A 47 -6.82 -1.72 -1.42
N PRO A 48 -7.45 -0.68 -2.01
CA PRO A 48 -7.69 0.62 -1.36
C PRO A 48 -8.54 0.52 -0.09
N SER A 49 -9.41 -0.49 0.01
CA SER A 49 -10.25 -0.73 1.18
C SER A 49 -9.47 -1.26 2.39
N LYS A 50 -8.32 -1.91 2.19
CA LYS A 50 -7.46 -2.48 3.24
C LYS A 50 -6.44 -1.49 3.79
N VAL A 51 -6.08 -0.45 3.02
CA VAL A 51 -5.08 0.54 3.43
C VAL A 51 -5.54 1.30 4.68
N ARG A 52 -4.66 1.38 5.66
CA ARG A 52 -4.80 2.12 6.93
C ARG A 52 -3.62 3.05 7.15
N VAL A 53 -2.42 2.58 6.80
CA VAL A 53 -1.18 3.34 6.88
C VAL A 53 -0.49 3.28 5.53
N LEU A 54 -0.06 4.43 5.01
CA LEU A 54 0.71 4.52 3.78
C LEU A 54 1.96 5.36 4.05
N ASN A 55 3.13 4.74 3.93
CA ASN A 55 4.41 5.41 4.10
C ASN A 55 5.17 5.50 2.77
N LEU A 56 5.19 6.70 2.21
CA LEU A 56 5.89 7.05 0.97
C LEU A 56 7.05 8.03 1.25
N SER A 57 7.60 8.02 2.47
CA SER A 57 8.68 8.93 2.84
C SER A 57 9.97 8.59 2.09
N GLY A 58 10.73 9.61 1.67
CA GLY A 58 12.05 9.42 1.06
C GLY A 58 12.05 8.80 -0.33
N GLN A 59 10.97 9.00 -1.10
CA GLN A 59 10.79 8.38 -2.43
C GLN A 59 11.03 9.37 -3.59
N GLU A 60 11.61 10.53 -3.32
CA GLU A 60 11.89 11.59 -4.32
C GLU A 60 10.64 12.01 -5.12
N LEU A 61 9.45 11.88 -4.53
CA LEU A 61 8.20 12.17 -5.21
C LEU A 61 8.08 13.67 -5.50
N ALA A 62 7.92 14.02 -6.77
CA ALA A 62 7.62 15.38 -7.20
C ALA A 62 6.12 15.69 -7.21
N THR A 63 5.28 14.66 -7.38
CA THR A 63 3.81 14.76 -7.39
C THR A 63 3.18 13.50 -6.77
N LEU A 64 1.89 13.58 -6.44
CA LEU A 64 1.05 12.42 -6.15
C LEU A 64 -0.11 12.32 -7.15
N PRO A 65 -0.51 11.11 -7.54
CA PRO A 65 -1.65 10.90 -8.42
C PRO A 65 -2.97 11.18 -7.68
N LYS A 66 -3.99 11.62 -8.42
CA LYS A 66 -5.34 11.90 -7.88
C LYS A 66 -6.00 10.67 -7.25
N GLU A 67 -5.59 9.48 -7.69
CA GLU A 67 -6.04 8.18 -7.22
C GLU A 67 -5.77 7.97 -5.72
N ILE A 68 -4.89 8.77 -5.09
CA ILE A 68 -4.73 8.79 -3.63
C ILE A 68 -6.07 8.99 -2.91
N GLY A 69 -7.00 9.76 -3.49
CA GLY A 69 -8.34 9.98 -2.93
C GLY A 69 -9.21 8.72 -2.85
N GLN A 70 -8.81 7.60 -3.49
CA GLN A 70 -9.52 6.32 -3.40
C GLN A 70 -9.26 5.59 -2.06
N LEU A 71 -8.22 5.97 -1.32
CA LEU A 71 -7.81 5.34 -0.06
C LEU A 71 -8.70 5.80 1.12
N GLN A 72 -10.01 5.57 1.02
CA GLN A 72 -11.05 6.06 1.94
C GLN A 72 -10.91 5.59 3.39
N ASN A 73 -10.11 4.54 3.62
CA ASN A 73 -9.83 4.03 4.96
C ASN A 73 -8.45 4.41 5.52
N LEU A 74 -7.67 5.20 4.78
CA LEU A 74 -6.36 5.67 5.21
C LEU A 74 -6.50 6.53 6.47
N GLN A 75 -5.69 6.22 7.48
CA GLN A 75 -5.64 6.91 8.77
C GLN A 75 -4.33 7.67 8.93
N GLU A 76 -3.23 7.14 8.38
CA GLU A 76 -1.91 7.74 8.48
C GLU A 76 -1.23 7.78 7.12
N LEU A 77 -0.78 8.96 6.71
CA LEU A 77 -0.04 9.19 5.47
C LEU A 77 1.29 9.89 5.77
N TYR A 78 2.38 9.20 5.46
CA TYR A 78 3.73 9.72 5.63
C TYR A 78 4.35 10.02 4.27
N LEU A 79 4.68 11.29 4.03
CA LEU A 79 5.21 11.80 2.75
C LEU A 79 6.52 12.59 2.97
N ASN A 80 7.19 12.36 4.08
CA ASN A 80 8.34 13.16 4.49
C ASN A 80 9.54 12.96 3.57
N GLY A 81 10.37 13.97 3.39
CA GLY A 81 11.61 13.84 2.61
C GLY A 81 11.35 13.55 1.14
N ASN A 82 10.35 14.21 0.55
CA ASN A 82 10.07 14.17 -0.89
C ASN A 82 10.29 15.57 -1.50
N GLN A 83 9.95 15.74 -2.78
CA GLN A 83 10.10 17.00 -3.52
C GLN A 83 8.72 17.60 -3.84
N LEU A 84 7.72 17.34 -3.01
CA LEU A 84 6.33 17.74 -3.26
C LEU A 84 6.19 19.25 -3.07
N LYS A 85 5.65 19.91 -4.10
CA LYS A 85 5.27 21.33 -4.06
C LYS A 85 3.78 21.52 -3.83
N THR A 86 2.98 20.51 -4.20
CA THR A 86 1.53 20.49 -4.08
C THR A 86 1.06 19.06 -3.78
N LEU A 87 -0.15 18.97 -3.24
CA LEU A 87 -0.92 17.73 -3.20
C LEU A 87 -2.10 17.80 -4.20
N PRO A 88 -2.59 16.66 -4.74
CA PRO A 88 -3.82 16.65 -5.54
C PRO A 88 -5.02 17.09 -4.69
N SER A 89 -6.03 17.72 -5.28
CA SER A 89 -7.23 18.19 -4.56
C SER A 89 -7.97 17.05 -3.85
N GLU A 90 -7.88 15.85 -4.41
CA GLU A 90 -8.51 14.61 -3.97
C GLU A 90 -8.07 14.14 -2.57
N ILE A 91 -7.03 14.75 -1.97
CA ILE A 91 -6.74 14.54 -0.55
C ILE A 91 -7.94 14.88 0.34
N GLU A 92 -8.84 15.78 -0.11
CA GLU A 92 -10.07 16.13 0.61
C GLU A 92 -11.00 14.93 0.80
N PHE A 93 -10.86 13.87 -0.01
CA PHE A 93 -11.66 12.65 0.09
C PHE A 93 -11.16 11.69 1.17
N LEU A 94 -9.99 11.92 1.77
CA LEU A 94 -9.42 11.10 2.82
C LEU A 94 -10.07 11.40 4.19
N LYS A 95 -11.37 11.17 4.30
CA LYS A 95 -12.18 11.57 5.47
C LYS A 95 -11.80 10.90 6.79
N LYS A 96 -11.03 9.81 6.74
CA LYS A 96 -10.55 9.07 7.92
C LYS A 96 -9.08 9.36 8.26
N LEU A 97 -8.42 10.23 7.49
CA LEU A 97 -7.02 10.58 7.72
C LEU A 97 -6.90 11.39 9.02
N LYS A 98 -6.09 10.87 9.93
CA LYS A 98 -5.82 11.46 11.24
C LYS A 98 -4.46 12.12 11.30
N ILE A 99 -3.47 11.54 10.60
CA ILE A 99 -2.09 12.01 10.61
C ILE A 99 -1.60 12.16 9.18
N LEU A 100 -1.06 13.34 8.86
CA LEU A 100 -0.39 13.64 7.61
C LEU A 100 0.96 14.30 7.90
N ARG A 101 2.05 13.57 7.64
CA ARG A 101 3.42 14.07 7.82
C ARG A 101 4.01 14.50 6.47
N LEU A 102 4.41 15.76 6.37
CA LEU A 102 4.85 16.44 5.15
C LEU A 102 6.20 17.15 5.30
N TYR A 103 6.92 16.97 6.40
CA TYR A 103 8.18 17.68 6.62
C TYR A 103 9.24 17.32 5.56
N GLN A 104 10.19 18.22 5.32
CA GLN A 104 11.19 18.08 4.24
C GLN A 104 10.53 17.89 2.85
N ASN A 105 9.63 18.81 2.50
CA ASN A 105 9.07 19.00 1.15
C ASN A 105 9.14 20.49 0.77
N GLU A 106 8.67 20.86 -0.41
CA GLU A 106 8.80 22.21 -1.00
C GLU A 106 7.47 22.98 -1.02
N PHE A 107 6.62 22.81 0.00
CA PHE A 107 5.31 23.47 0.06
C PHE A 107 5.40 24.98 0.36
N SER A 108 4.78 25.79 -0.50
CA SER A 108 4.57 27.22 -0.24
C SER A 108 3.60 27.45 0.93
N SER A 109 3.67 28.60 1.59
CA SER A 109 2.73 28.94 2.69
C SER A 109 1.26 28.90 2.26
N ALA A 110 0.95 29.30 1.02
CA ALA A 110 -0.40 29.24 0.47
C ALA A 110 -0.90 27.80 0.33
N GLU A 111 -0.02 26.90 -0.11
CA GLU A 111 -0.32 25.48 -0.25
C GLU A 111 -0.49 24.79 1.12
N LYS A 112 0.36 25.13 2.10
CA LYS A 112 0.20 24.65 3.49
C LYS A 112 -1.19 25.01 4.05
N GLU A 113 -1.64 26.24 3.83
CA GLU A 113 -2.97 26.70 4.26
C GLU A 113 -4.10 25.96 3.53
N ARG A 114 -3.96 25.73 2.22
CA ARG A 114 -4.92 24.95 1.43
C ARG A 114 -5.07 23.52 1.96
N ILE A 115 -3.94 22.86 2.27
CA ILE A 115 -3.93 21.49 2.81
C ILE A 115 -4.63 21.43 4.17
N ARG A 116 -4.36 22.38 5.07
CA ARG A 116 -5.05 22.47 6.37
C ARG A 116 -6.56 22.63 6.23
N LYS A 117 -7.01 23.44 5.27
CA LYS A 117 -8.44 23.60 4.96
C LYS A 117 -9.07 22.36 4.35
N ALA A 118 -8.35 21.64 3.49
CA ALA A 118 -8.84 20.41 2.87
C ALA A 118 -9.01 19.26 3.87
N LEU A 119 -8.22 19.26 4.95
CA LEU A 119 -8.15 18.22 5.96
C LEU A 119 -8.31 18.79 7.39
N PRO A 120 -9.47 19.40 7.73
CA PRO A 120 -9.63 20.16 8.97
C PRO A 120 -9.57 19.31 10.26
N ASN A 121 -9.75 17.99 10.14
CA ASN A 121 -9.72 17.05 11.27
C ASN A 121 -8.44 16.18 11.30
N CYS A 122 -7.45 16.49 10.45
CA CYS A 122 -6.19 15.77 10.36
C CYS A 122 -5.07 16.57 11.04
N GLU A 123 -4.22 15.90 11.81
CA GLU A 123 -2.96 16.46 12.27
C GLU A 123 -1.99 16.55 11.09
N VAL A 124 -1.83 17.76 10.55
CA VAL A 124 -0.91 18.03 9.44
C VAL A 124 0.37 18.65 9.98
N ASP A 125 1.49 17.95 9.81
CA ASP A 125 2.81 18.38 10.26
C ASP A 125 3.73 18.68 9.06
N PHE A 126 4.16 19.94 8.95
CA PHE A 126 5.11 20.40 7.94
C PHE A 126 6.56 20.49 8.45
N GLY A 127 6.81 20.24 9.73
CA GLY A 127 8.14 20.33 10.34
C GLY A 127 8.67 21.76 10.54
N ASP A 128 7.81 22.77 10.40
CA ASP A 128 8.17 24.15 10.71
C ASP A 128 8.22 24.31 12.24
N LYS A 129 9.37 24.66 12.80
CA LYS A 129 9.53 25.08 14.21
C LYS A 129 9.30 26.58 14.34
#